data_AF-A0A5S4VWU3-F1
#
_entry.id   AF-A0A5S4VWU3-F1
#
_cell.length_a   1.000
_cell.length_b   1.000
_cell.length_c   1.000
_cell.angle_alpha   90.00
_cell.angle_beta   90.00
_cell.angle_gamma   90.00
#
_symmetry.space_group_name_H-M   'P 1'
#
loop_
_entity.id
_entity.type
_entity.pdbx_description
1 polymer ?
#
loop_
_entity_poly.entity_id
_entity_poly.type
_entity_poly.pdbx_seq_one_letter_code
_entity_poly.pdbx_strand_id
1 'polypeptide(L)'
;MTNFAKDGTRKRRWPYRLAVILFAYLALAYILVPTLWIHHEHEAGLASLPMITRTSDDIPADPLNVGLVGNDEDVVRAMNAAGWFAADAVTLRSSIEIIGSVVLDRPYRSAPVSPLYYLGKKEQYAFEKPAGRSADRRNHVRFWKALEKGDDGRPVWLGSATFDRGVGLSHDTGQVTHHIAASIDAERDLLMADLRAARVVGSFFQISGIGPTLFGRNGGGDPYYTDGEIHVAVLVPGAANGPADPPTIPPPSLIALKDAIWHGIAQKAEGTP
;
A
#
# COMPACT_ATOMS: atom_id res chain seq x y z
N MET A 1 -29.66 60.04 -43.56
CA MET A 1 -30.56 59.16 -42.79
C MET A 1 -30.46 57.79 -43.44
N THR A 2 -30.03 56.69 -42.84
CA THR A 2 -29.84 56.31 -41.43
C THR A 2 -28.96 55.05 -41.44
N ASN A 3 -27.98 54.98 -40.53
CA ASN A 3 -27.14 53.82 -40.28
C ASN A 3 -27.98 52.64 -39.76
N PHE A 4 -27.91 51.47 -40.39
CA PHE A 4 -28.33 50.22 -39.76
C PHE A 4 -27.12 49.54 -39.14
N ALA A 5 -27.07 49.59 -37.81
CA ALA A 5 -26.05 49.01 -36.97
C ALA A 5 -25.96 47.49 -37.18
N LYS A 6 -24.74 47.00 -37.42
CA LYS A 6 -24.36 45.61 -37.17
C LYS A 6 -24.28 45.43 -35.66
N ASP A 7 -25.29 44.83 -35.05
CA ASP A 7 -25.17 44.35 -33.68
C ASP A 7 -25.87 43.01 -33.51
N GLY A 8 -25.20 42.05 -32.86
CA GLY A 8 -25.87 40.86 -32.35
C GLY A 8 -25.25 39.48 -32.55
N THR A 9 -24.00 39.29 -33.00
CA THR A 9 -23.38 37.93 -33.02
C THR A 9 -22.68 37.54 -31.72
N ARG A 10 -23.16 38.05 -30.56
CA ARG A 10 -22.62 37.73 -29.23
C ARG A 10 -23.52 36.83 -28.37
N LYS A 11 -24.55 36.19 -28.94
CA LYS A 11 -25.48 35.33 -28.20
C LYS A 11 -25.70 33.97 -28.87
N ARG A 12 -24.73 33.05 -28.79
CA ARG A 12 -25.01 31.60 -28.95
C ARG A 12 -23.89 30.61 -28.60
N ARG A 13 -22.81 31.03 -27.93
CA ARG A 13 -21.75 30.09 -27.49
C ARG A 13 -22.04 29.46 -26.13
N TRP A 14 -22.96 30.02 -25.35
CA TRP A 14 -23.30 29.51 -24.02
C TRP A 14 -23.94 28.11 -24.02
N PRO A 15 -24.90 27.75 -24.91
CA PRO A 15 -25.43 26.38 -24.94
C PRO A 15 -24.35 25.36 -25.33
N TYR A 16 -23.43 25.72 -26.22
CA TYR A 16 -22.28 24.88 -26.55
C TYR A 16 -21.34 24.69 -25.35
N ARG A 17 -21.03 25.76 -24.61
CA ARG A 17 -20.22 25.67 -23.38
C ARG A 17 -20.88 24.80 -22.31
N LEU A 18 -22.19 24.94 -22.11
CA LEU A 18 -22.94 24.10 -21.18
C LEU A 18 -22.94 22.63 -21.63
N ALA A 19 -23.10 22.36 -22.92
CA ALA A 19 -23.02 21.00 -23.46
C ALA A 19 -21.62 20.39 -23.28
N VAL A 20 -20.54 21.16 -23.48
CA VAL A 20 -19.16 20.71 -23.24
C VAL A 20 -18.91 20.44 -21.76
N ILE A 21 -19.37 21.32 -20.86
CA ILE A 21 -19.24 21.11 -19.41
C ILE A 21 -20.02 19.86 -18.98
N LEU A 22 -21.25 19.68 -19.47
CA LEU A 22 -22.08 18.53 -19.16
C LEU A 22 -21.44 17.23 -19.70
N PHE A 23 -20.95 17.25 -20.93
CA PHE A 23 -20.25 16.10 -21.51
C PHE A 23 -18.98 15.76 -20.71
N ALA A 24 -18.18 16.78 -20.33
CA ALA A 24 -16.99 16.58 -19.50
C ALA A 24 -17.36 16.02 -18.11
N TYR A 25 -18.43 16.52 -17.49
CA TYR A 25 -18.96 15.99 -16.24
C TYR A 25 -19.42 14.53 -16.38
N LEU A 26 -20.18 14.20 -17.42
CA LEU A 26 -20.68 12.84 -17.64
C LEU A 26 -19.53 11.87 -17.96
N ALA A 27 -18.57 12.28 -18.80
CA ALA A 27 -17.38 11.49 -19.08
C ALA A 27 -16.54 11.28 -17.80
N LEU A 28 -16.37 12.32 -16.99
CA LEU A 28 -15.67 12.21 -15.71
C LEU A 28 -16.40 11.28 -14.74
N ALA A 29 -17.70 11.49 -14.51
CA ALA A 29 -18.47 10.78 -13.48
C ALA A 29 -18.85 9.34 -13.85
N TYR A 30 -19.02 9.03 -15.14
CA TYR A 30 -19.53 7.72 -15.60
C TYR A 30 -18.54 6.90 -16.41
N ILE A 31 -17.41 7.48 -16.83
CA ILE A 31 -16.36 6.75 -17.54
C ILE A 31 -15.07 6.82 -16.73
N LEU A 32 -14.50 8.02 -16.54
CA LEU A 32 -13.18 8.20 -15.96
C LEU A 32 -13.12 7.78 -14.48
N VAL A 33 -14.00 8.32 -13.63
CA VAL A 33 -14.06 7.97 -12.20
C VAL A 33 -14.34 6.48 -12.03
N PRO A 34 -15.39 5.87 -12.62
CA PRO A 34 -15.62 4.44 -12.46
C PRO A 34 -14.44 3.59 -12.94
N THR A 35 -13.81 3.92 -14.07
CA THR A 35 -12.65 3.15 -14.57
C THR A 35 -11.43 3.24 -13.68
N LEU A 36 -11.22 4.35 -12.98
CA LEU A 36 -10.17 4.48 -11.95
C LEU A 36 -10.44 3.62 -10.71
N TRP A 37 -11.70 3.25 -10.48
CA TRP A 37 -12.20 2.43 -9.36
C TRP A 37 -12.52 0.98 -9.75
N ILE A 38 -12.30 0.56 -11.00
CA ILE A 38 -12.49 -0.86 -11.38
C ILE A 38 -11.43 -1.69 -10.67
N HIS A 39 -11.88 -2.60 -9.79
CA HIS A 39 -11.02 -3.59 -9.14
C HIS A 39 -10.46 -4.57 -10.18
N HIS A 40 -9.14 -4.73 -10.16
CA HIS A 40 -8.44 -5.76 -10.88
C HIS A 40 -7.70 -6.66 -9.91
N GLU A 41 -7.94 -7.96 -10.08
CA GLU A 41 -7.47 -8.98 -9.19
C GLU A 41 -6.67 -9.99 -10.01
N HIS A 42 -5.39 -10.13 -9.69
CA HIS A 42 -4.58 -11.26 -10.14
C HIS A 42 -4.79 -12.49 -9.26
N GLU A 43 -5.56 -12.36 -8.17
CA GLU A 43 -5.93 -13.43 -7.24
C GLU A 43 -7.45 -13.40 -7.06
N ALA A 44 -8.19 -14.28 -7.74
CA ALA A 44 -9.66 -14.23 -7.75
C ALA A 44 -10.27 -14.36 -6.34
N GLY A 45 -9.57 -15.02 -5.41
CA GLY A 45 -10.00 -15.19 -4.02
C GLY A 45 -9.93 -13.91 -3.17
N LEU A 46 -9.22 -12.88 -3.61
CA LEU A 46 -9.08 -11.61 -2.89
C LEU A 46 -10.16 -10.58 -3.27
N ALA A 47 -10.84 -10.77 -4.40
CA ALA A 47 -11.76 -9.81 -5.01
C ALA A 47 -12.90 -9.31 -4.09
N SER A 48 -13.32 -10.12 -3.11
CA SER A 48 -14.39 -9.78 -2.18
C SER A 48 -13.90 -9.36 -0.79
N LEU A 49 -12.60 -9.36 -0.56
CA LEU A 49 -12.05 -9.06 0.75
C LEU A 49 -11.84 -7.56 0.93
N PRO A 50 -12.09 -7.00 2.13
CA PRO A 50 -11.76 -5.62 2.41
C PRO A 50 -10.24 -5.43 2.29
N MET A 51 -9.80 -4.26 1.84
CA MET A 51 -8.37 -3.91 1.73
C MET A 51 -7.91 -2.98 2.85
N ILE A 52 -8.60 -3.03 4.00
CA ILE A 52 -8.35 -2.17 5.16
C ILE A 52 -8.33 -3.01 6.43
N THR A 53 -7.39 -2.70 7.33
CA THR A 53 -7.31 -3.30 8.66
C THR A 53 -8.21 -2.57 9.64
N ARG A 54 -8.41 -3.13 10.83
CA ARG A 54 -9.23 -2.55 11.90
C ARG A 54 -8.52 -2.62 13.25
N THR A 55 -8.81 -1.69 14.13
CA THR A 55 -8.35 -1.76 15.53
C THR A 55 -9.15 -2.80 16.32
N SER A 56 -8.79 -3.05 17.59
CA SER A 56 -9.57 -3.91 18.49
C SER A 56 -10.99 -3.42 18.72
N ASP A 57 -11.23 -2.11 18.57
CA ASP A 57 -12.54 -1.46 18.72
C ASP A 57 -13.30 -1.37 17.39
N ASP A 58 -12.88 -2.13 16.38
CA ASP A 58 -13.48 -2.17 15.04
C ASP A 58 -13.41 -0.82 14.29
N ILE A 59 -12.41 0.01 14.59
CA ILE A 59 -12.19 1.28 13.87
C ILE A 59 -11.34 1.01 12.63
N PRO A 60 -11.69 1.50 11.43
CA PRO A 60 -10.81 1.44 10.26
C PRO A 60 -9.41 1.97 10.58
N ALA A 61 -8.39 1.14 10.34
CA ALA A 61 -7.01 1.42 10.69
C ALA A 61 -6.17 1.65 9.43
N ASP A 62 -5.03 0.96 9.31
CA ASP A 62 -4.14 1.13 8.18
C ASP A 62 -4.65 0.35 6.95
N PRO A 63 -4.57 0.91 5.74
CA PRO A 63 -4.88 0.18 4.51
C PRO A 63 -3.81 -0.90 4.21
N LEU A 64 -4.22 -1.93 3.49
CA LEU A 64 -3.31 -2.93 2.92
C LEU A 64 -2.72 -2.36 1.63
N ASN A 65 -1.40 -2.41 1.50
CA ASN A 65 -0.65 -1.83 0.37
C ASN A 65 0.46 -2.77 -0.15
N VAL A 66 0.74 -3.88 0.54
CA VAL A 66 1.73 -4.88 0.12
C VAL A 66 1.15 -6.28 0.18
N GLY A 67 1.68 -7.20 -0.62
CA GLY A 67 1.36 -8.62 -0.52
C GLY A 67 2.57 -9.51 -0.82
N LEU A 68 2.52 -10.74 -0.33
CA LEU A 68 3.53 -11.77 -0.58
C LEU A 68 2.84 -13.08 -0.97
N VAL A 69 3.43 -13.82 -1.90
CA VAL A 69 3.01 -15.20 -2.20
C VAL A 69 4.15 -16.15 -1.86
N GLY A 70 3.90 -17.07 -0.93
CA GLY A 70 4.93 -17.96 -0.38
C GLY A 70 4.47 -18.59 0.93
N ASN A 71 5.16 -19.66 1.34
CA ASN A 71 4.87 -20.27 2.64
C ASN A 71 5.46 -19.42 3.79
N ASP A 72 5.13 -19.79 5.03
CA ASP A 72 5.61 -19.12 6.24
C ASP A 72 7.16 -18.98 6.28
N GLU A 73 7.88 -20.01 5.84
CA GLU A 73 9.35 -20.00 5.79
C GLU A 73 9.89 -19.04 4.74
N ASP A 74 9.28 -19.02 3.54
CA ASP A 74 9.64 -18.09 2.47
C ASP A 74 9.48 -16.64 2.95
N VAL A 75 8.37 -16.30 3.62
CA VAL A 75 8.10 -14.95 4.13
C VAL A 75 9.17 -14.53 5.13
N VAL A 76 9.42 -15.32 6.16
CA VAL A 76 10.38 -14.93 7.21
C VAL A 76 11.79 -14.83 6.64
N ARG A 77 12.23 -15.80 5.81
CA ARG A 77 13.56 -15.76 5.18
C ARG A 77 13.70 -14.58 4.23
N ALA A 78 12.69 -14.28 3.42
CA ALA A 78 12.70 -13.16 2.47
C ALA A 78 12.85 -11.82 3.20
N MET A 79 12.06 -11.61 4.26
CA MET A 79 12.13 -10.40 5.07
C MET A 79 13.50 -10.25 5.72
N ASN A 80 14.03 -11.32 6.32
CA ASN A 80 15.35 -11.28 6.93
C ASN A 80 16.48 -10.98 5.92
N ALA A 81 16.44 -11.63 4.75
CA ALA A 81 17.39 -11.39 3.67
C ALA A 81 17.31 -9.94 3.13
N ALA A 82 16.13 -9.33 3.17
CA ALA A 82 15.89 -7.93 2.81
C ALA A 82 16.28 -6.92 3.91
N GLY A 83 16.81 -7.40 5.04
CA GLY A 83 17.24 -6.55 6.16
C GLY A 83 16.09 -6.04 7.02
N TRP A 84 14.94 -6.72 6.99
CA TRP A 84 13.81 -6.50 7.86
C TRP A 84 13.82 -7.50 9.01
N PHE A 85 13.63 -7.01 10.24
CA PHE A 85 13.77 -7.78 11.47
C PHE A 85 12.42 -7.95 12.15
N ALA A 86 12.21 -9.07 12.82
CA ALA A 86 10.96 -9.32 13.53
C ALA A 86 10.71 -8.27 14.62
N ALA A 87 9.53 -7.65 14.60
CA ALA A 87 9.13 -6.59 15.53
C ALA A 87 8.40 -7.12 16.77
N ASP A 88 7.90 -8.37 16.75
CA ASP A 88 7.13 -8.95 17.86
C ASP A 88 7.52 -10.40 18.23
N ALA A 89 7.13 -10.81 19.43
CA ALA A 89 7.46 -12.13 19.96
C ALA A 89 6.83 -13.30 19.18
N VAL A 90 5.70 -13.07 18.50
CA VAL A 90 5.01 -14.10 17.70
C VAL A 90 5.84 -14.44 16.46
N THR A 91 6.26 -13.41 15.73
CA THR A 91 7.17 -13.52 14.60
C THR A 91 8.49 -14.13 15.04
N LEU A 92 9.04 -13.71 16.19
CA LEU A 92 10.30 -14.25 16.71
C LEU A 92 10.22 -15.75 17.01
N ARG A 93 9.13 -16.23 17.63
CA ARG A 93 8.97 -17.66 17.92
C ARG A 93 8.95 -18.48 16.64
N SER A 94 8.14 -18.08 15.65
CA SER A 94 8.10 -18.73 14.34
C SER A 94 9.46 -18.65 13.64
N SER A 95 10.14 -17.50 13.69
CA SER A 95 11.45 -17.29 13.04
C SER A 95 12.56 -18.16 13.63
N ILE A 96 12.60 -18.33 14.96
CA ILE A 96 13.59 -19.15 15.65
C ILE A 96 13.39 -20.64 15.29
N GLU A 97 12.15 -21.11 15.28
CA GLU A 97 11.81 -22.49 14.92
C GLU A 97 12.08 -22.78 13.43
N ILE A 98 11.84 -21.79 12.55
CA ILE A 98 11.93 -21.95 11.09
C ILE A 98 13.36 -21.77 10.56
N ILE A 99 14.16 -20.86 11.12
CA ILE A 99 15.47 -20.47 10.53
C ILE A 99 16.66 -20.99 11.36
N GLY A 100 16.43 -21.59 12.53
CA GLY A 100 17.41 -22.35 13.31
C GLY A 100 18.63 -21.58 13.84
N SER A 101 18.86 -20.32 13.45
CA SER A 101 20.07 -19.57 13.83
C SER A 101 20.03 -18.07 13.50
N VAL A 102 18.85 -17.43 13.42
CA VAL A 102 18.84 -15.96 13.32
C VAL A 102 19.33 -15.40 14.66
N VAL A 103 20.56 -14.86 14.64
CA VAL A 103 21.12 -14.11 15.76
C VAL A 103 20.30 -12.82 15.90
N LEU A 104 19.36 -12.84 16.83
CA LEU A 104 18.56 -11.69 17.23
C LEU A 104 19.41 -10.77 18.12
N ASP A 105 20.45 -10.17 17.55
CA ASP A 105 21.43 -9.36 18.30
C ASP A 105 20.94 -7.94 18.62
N ARG A 106 19.61 -7.74 18.72
CA ARG A 106 19.03 -6.45 19.08
C ARG A 106 18.38 -6.53 20.46
N PRO A 107 18.91 -5.80 21.46
CA PRO A 107 18.24 -5.62 22.73
C PRO A 107 16.87 -5.00 22.46
N TYR A 108 15.83 -5.75 22.81
CA TYR A 108 14.43 -5.33 22.75
C TYR A 108 14.28 -4.00 23.52
N ARG A 109 14.21 -2.89 22.81
CA ARG A 109 13.85 -1.58 23.36
C ARG A 109 12.64 -1.06 22.60
N SER A 110 11.53 -1.03 23.34
CA SER A 110 10.34 -0.18 23.18
C SER A 110 9.06 -0.79 22.59
N ALA A 111 8.06 -0.70 23.47
CA ALA A 111 6.59 -0.61 23.36
C ALA A 111 5.84 -1.55 22.39
N PRO A 112 4.82 -2.29 22.87
CA PRO A 112 3.94 -3.05 21.98
C PRO A 112 3.24 -2.09 21.02
N VAL A 113 3.45 -2.28 19.72
CA VAL A 113 2.58 -1.72 18.70
C VAL A 113 1.16 -2.23 18.94
N SER A 114 0.17 -1.34 18.85
CA SER A 114 -1.23 -1.74 18.96
C SER A 114 -1.55 -2.80 17.91
N PRO A 115 -2.21 -3.91 18.29
CA PRO A 115 -2.56 -4.96 17.35
C PRO A 115 -3.53 -4.44 16.30
N LEU A 116 -3.34 -4.87 15.06
CA LEU A 116 -4.26 -4.60 13.97
C LEU A 116 -4.90 -5.90 13.51
N TYR A 117 -6.17 -5.80 13.17
CA TYR A 117 -6.99 -6.95 12.83
C TYR A 117 -7.37 -6.90 11.36
N TYR A 118 -7.22 -8.05 10.72
CA TYR A 118 -7.73 -8.29 9.39
C TYR A 118 -8.69 -9.46 9.44
N LEU A 119 -9.95 -9.23 9.04
CA LEU A 119 -11.02 -10.24 9.10
C LEU A 119 -11.14 -10.89 10.50
N GLY A 120 -10.99 -10.06 11.55
CA GLY A 120 -11.04 -10.50 12.95
C GLY A 120 -9.78 -11.24 13.45
N LYS A 121 -8.77 -11.45 12.61
CA LYS A 121 -7.50 -12.08 12.98
C LYS A 121 -6.44 -11.03 13.25
N LYS A 122 -5.73 -11.16 14.37
CA LYS A 122 -4.54 -10.36 14.68
C LYS A 122 -3.43 -10.65 13.64
N GLU A 123 -2.55 -9.68 13.40
CA GLU A 123 -1.37 -9.87 12.56
C GLU A 123 -0.58 -11.13 12.96
N GLN A 124 -0.11 -11.85 11.94
CA GLN A 124 0.64 -13.09 12.12
C GLN A 124 2.13 -12.84 12.11
N TYR A 125 2.58 -11.90 11.27
CA TYR A 125 3.96 -11.43 11.25
C TYR A 125 4.02 -9.92 11.31
N ALA A 126 5.02 -9.40 12.03
CA ALA A 126 5.37 -7.99 12.07
C ALA A 126 6.89 -7.84 11.94
N PHE A 127 7.32 -6.96 11.04
CA PHE A 127 8.72 -6.67 10.79
C PHE A 127 9.00 -5.17 10.85
N GLU A 128 10.21 -4.83 11.24
CA GLU A 128 10.74 -3.47 11.29
C GLU A 128 12.09 -3.37 10.59
N LYS A 129 12.34 -2.21 9.98
CA LYS A 129 13.64 -1.84 9.44
C LYS A 129 14.04 -0.45 9.96
N PRO A 130 15.19 -0.32 10.64
CA PRO A 130 15.62 0.96 11.19
C PRO A 130 15.84 2.02 10.11
N ALA A 131 15.36 3.24 10.35
CA ALA A 131 15.59 4.37 9.47
C ALA A 131 16.50 5.40 10.14
N GLY A 132 17.78 5.37 9.79
CA GLY A 132 18.79 6.26 10.36
C GLY A 132 19.31 5.78 11.72
N ARG A 133 19.64 6.74 12.60
CA ARG A 133 20.36 6.47 13.88
C ARG A 133 19.46 6.45 15.12
N SER A 134 18.20 6.84 14.99
CA SER A 134 17.28 7.00 16.12
C SER A 134 16.18 5.94 16.08
N ALA A 135 15.78 5.44 17.25
CA ALA A 135 14.80 4.36 17.39
C ALA A 135 13.34 4.83 17.21
N ASP A 136 13.12 6.14 17.12
CA ASP A 136 11.82 6.77 16.89
C ASP A 136 11.38 6.78 15.42
N ARG A 137 12.28 6.39 14.50
CA ARG A 137 12.02 6.32 13.07
C ARG A 137 12.31 4.92 12.54
N ARG A 138 11.26 4.24 12.12
CA ARG A 138 11.35 2.87 11.61
C ARG A 138 10.32 2.63 10.53
N ASN A 139 10.76 1.91 9.52
CA ASN A 139 9.91 1.23 8.55
C ASN A 139 9.23 0.08 9.28
N HIS A 140 7.93 -0.13 9.09
CA HIS A 140 7.17 -1.18 9.74
C HIS A 140 6.25 -1.86 8.72
N VAL A 141 6.12 -3.18 8.79
CA VAL A 141 5.14 -3.92 8.01
C VAL A 141 4.54 -5.05 8.82
N ARG A 142 3.22 -5.20 8.72
CA ARG A 142 2.46 -6.32 9.29
C ARG A 142 1.89 -7.17 8.17
N PHE A 143 1.80 -8.49 8.38
CA PHE A 143 1.23 -9.44 7.44
C PHE A 143 0.16 -10.32 8.08
N TRP A 144 -0.87 -10.58 7.27
CA TRP A 144 -1.95 -11.52 7.52
C TRP A 144 -2.03 -12.51 6.36
N LYS A 145 -2.19 -13.79 6.68
CA LYS A 145 -2.47 -14.83 5.68
C LYS A 145 -3.91 -14.64 5.23
N ALA A 146 -4.08 -14.06 4.04
CA ALA A 146 -5.38 -13.76 3.45
C ALA A 146 -5.97 -15.01 2.79
N LEU A 147 -5.13 -15.80 2.10
CA LEU A 147 -5.51 -17.07 1.48
C LEU A 147 -4.53 -18.16 1.89
N GLU A 148 -5.05 -19.33 2.26
CA GLU A 148 -4.22 -20.53 2.46
C GLU A 148 -3.61 -21.04 1.14
N LYS A 149 -4.28 -20.72 0.02
CA LYS A 149 -3.89 -21.13 -1.32
C LYS A 149 -4.39 -20.11 -2.33
N GLY A 150 -3.47 -19.40 -2.98
CA GLY A 150 -3.72 -18.55 -4.14
C GLY A 150 -3.69 -19.34 -5.45
N ASP A 151 -3.71 -18.62 -6.56
CA ASP A 151 -3.75 -19.19 -7.91
C ASP A 151 -2.48 -20.00 -8.24
N ASP A 152 -1.34 -19.66 -7.64
CA ASP A 152 -0.08 -20.40 -7.77
C ASP A 152 0.02 -21.63 -6.84
N GLY A 153 -1.00 -21.86 -6.03
CA GLY A 153 -1.10 -22.98 -5.11
C GLY A 153 -0.39 -22.79 -3.75
N ARG A 154 0.18 -21.60 -3.48
CA ARG A 154 0.84 -21.25 -2.21
C ARG A 154 0.02 -20.21 -1.42
N PRO A 155 0.29 -20.02 -0.11
CA PRO A 155 -0.41 -19.01 0.66
C PRO A 155 -0.18 -17.59 0.13
N VAL A 156 -1.23 -16.77 0.20
CA VAL A 156 -1.17 -15.34 -0.14
C VAL A 156 -1.30 -14.54 1.15
N TRP A 157 -0.35 -13.65 1.34
CA TRP A 157 -0.26 -12.74 2.47
C TRP A 157 -0.60 -11.34 2.00
N LEU A 158 -1.46 -10.66 2.75
CA LEU A 158 -1.65 -9.23 2.60
C LEU A 158 -1.00 -8.52 3.78
N GLY A 159 -0.48 -7.33 3.54
CA GLY A 159 0.20 -6.56 4.55
C GLY A 159 -0.05 -5.08 4.45
N SER A 160 0.24 -4.43 5.56
CA SER A 160 0.20 -2.98 5.72
C SER A 160 1.59 -2.51 6.10
N ALA A 161 2.23 -1.81 5.16
CA ALA A 161 3.55 -1.23 5.33
C ALA A 161 3.40 0.28 5.59
N THR A 162 3.92 0.74 6.72
CA THR A 162 3.88 2.14 7.16
C THR A 162 5.22 2.59 7.72
N PHE A 163 5.53 3.88 7.60
CA PHE A 163 6.73 4.47 8.17
C PHE A 163 6.41 5.19 9.48
N ASP A 164 6.88 4.69 10.62
CA ASP A 164 6.82 5.44 11.88
C ASP A 164 7.79 6.63 11.79
N ARG A 165 7.26 7.86 11.79
CA ARG A 165 8.05 9.10 11.72
C ARG A 165 8.43 9.67 13.08
N GLY A 166 7.89 9.13 14.17
CA GLY A 166 8.13 9.58 15.54
C GLY A 166 7.05 9.12 16.52
N VAL A 167 7.27 9.44 17.80
CA VAL A 167 6.30 9.25 18.87
C VAL A 167 5.67 10.59 19.20
N GLY A 168 4.35 10.65 19.28
CA GLY A 168 3.60 11.86 19.66
C GLY A 168 2.32 11.51 20.41
N LEU A 169 1.48 12.51 20.67
CA LEU A 169 0.17 12.29 21.27
C LEU A 169 -0.86 12.20 20.15
N SER A 170 -1.68 11.16 20.16
CA SER A 170 -2.85 11.05 19.27
C SER A 170 -3.75 12.26 19.52
N HIS A 171 -4.11 12.96 18.44
CA HIS A 171 -5.01 14.10 18.53
C HIS A 171 -6.43 13.71 18.96
N ASP A 172 -6.84 12.47 18.69
CA ASP A 172 -8.19 11.99 18.95
C ASP A 172 -8.34 11.36 20.34
N THR A 173 -7.31 10.63 20.81
CA THR A 173 -7.38 9.90 22.10
C THR A 173 -6.51 10.51 23.20
N GLY A 174 -5.58 11.41 22.87
CA GLY A 174 -4.60 11.96 23.81
C GLY A 174 -3.57 10.93 24.31
N GLN A 175 -3.54 9.72 23.75
CA GLN A 175 -2.59 8.68 24.10
C GLN A 175 -1.27 8.86 23.34
N VAL A 176 -0.16 8.41 23.92
CA VAL A 176 1.13 8.37 23.21
C VAL A 176 1.02 7.33 22.09
N THR A 177 1.06 7.79 20.83
CA THR A 177 1.01 6.95 19.63
C THR A 177 2.23 7.20 18.75
N HIS A 178 2.60 6.19 17.98
CA HIS A 178 3.51 6.40 16.85
C HIS A 178 2.74 7.12 15.75
N HIS A 179 3.37 8.12 15.14
CA HIS A 179 2.81 8.80 13.97
C HIS A 179 3.39 8.18 12.70
N ILE A 180 2.54 7.90 11.70
CA ILE A 180 3.01 7.36 10.42
C ILE A 180 3.28 8.45 9.37
N ALA A 181 4.17 8.20 8.40
CA ALA A 181 4.29 9.03 7.20
C ALA A 181 2.99 9.01 6.40
N ALA A 182 2.70 10.12 5.70
CA ALA A 182 1.49 10.22 4.91
C ALA A 182 1.56 9.43 3.59
N SER A 183 2.76 9.29 3.01
CA SER A 183 2.96 8.45 1.83
C SER A 183 3.15 7.00 2.28
N ILE A 184 2.09 6.20 2.19
CA ILE A 184 2.20 4.76 2.44
C ILE A 184 2.74 4.01 1.21
N ASP A 185 2.62 4.62 0.03
CA ASP A 185 3.19 4.09 -1.23
C ASP A 185 4.71 4.08 -1.19
N ALA A 186 5.32 5.12 -0.60
CA ALA A 186 6.78 5.16 -0.43
C ALA A 186 7.30 3.99 0.41
N GLU A 187 6.54 3.57 1.42
CA GLU A 187 6.90 2.43 2.27
C GLU A 187 6.72 1.09 1.55
N ARG A 188 5.59 0.93 0.83
CA ARG A 188 5.36 -0.20 -0.08
C ARG A 188 6.52 -0.34 -1.06
N ASP A 189 6.91 0.74 -1.71
CA ASP A 189 7.93 0.73 -2.76
C ASP A 189 9.32 0.44 -2.18
N LEU A 190 9.62 0.94 -0.99
CA LEU A 190 10.84 0.59 -0.25
C LEU A 190 10.90 -0.92 0.02
N LEU A 191 9.83 -1.52 0.55
CA LEU A 191 9.78 -2.95 0.82
C LEU A 191 9.97 -3.77 -0.46
N MET A 192 9.28 -3.42 -1.54
CA MET A 192 9.41 -4.13 -2.83
C MET A 192 10.82 -4.01 -3.41
N ALA A 193 11.46 -2.84 -3.27
CA ALA A 193 12.83 -2.63 -3.69
C ALA A 193 13.82 -3.46 -2.86
N ASP A 194 13.63 -3.53 -1.53
CA ASP A 194 14.46 -4.33 -0.64
C ASP A 194 14.37 -5.83 -0.96
N LEU A 195 13.16 -6.35 -1.18
CA LEU A 195 12.93 -7.74 -1.57
C LEU A 195 13.55 -8.06 -2.93
N ARG A 196 13.44 -7.14 -3.91
CA ARG A 196 14.13 -7.26 -5.20
C ARG A 196 15.64 -7.32 -5.02
N ALA A 197 16.22 -6.39 -4.26
CA ALA A 197 17.65 -6.29 -4.02
C ALA A 197 18.22 -7.53 -3.30
N ALA A 198 17.44 -8.12 -2.40
CA ALA A 198 17.79 -9.37 -1.72
C ALA A 198 17.72 -10.61 -2.62
N ARG A 199 17.22 -10.48 -3.85
CA ARG A 199 17.04 -11.58 -4.82
C ARG A 199 16.20 -12.73 -4.25
N VAL A 200 15.11 -12.37 -3.57
CA VAL A 200 14.17 -13.33 -2.97
C VAL A 200 12.81 -13.38 -3.68
N VAL A 201 12.66 -12.63 -4.77
CA VAL A 201 11.42 -12.51 -5.54
C VAL A 201 11.60 -13.15 -6.92
N GLY A 202 10.65 -13.98 -7.32
CA GLY A 202 10.57 -14.59 -8.65
C GLY A 202 9.83 -13.69 -9.65
N SER A 203 8.78 -13.01 -9.21
CA SER A 203 8.03 -12.03 -10.01
C SER A 203 7.27 -11.06 -9.11
N PHE A 204 6.91 -9.90 -9.67
CA PHE A 204 5.97 -8.97 -9.04
C PHE A 204 4.67 -8.90 -9.84
N PHE A 205 3.57 -8.61 -9.17
CA PHE A 205 2.33 -8.21 -9.80
C PHE A 205 1.58 -7.22 -8.92
N GLN A 206 0.49 -6.66 -9.42
CA GLN A 206 -0.33 -5.69 -8.72
C GLN A 206 -1.78 -6.20 -8.61
N ILE A 207 -2.39 -5.95 -7.47
CA ILE A 207 -3.83 -6.13 -7.25
C ILE A 207 -4.43 -4.83 -6.72
N SER A 208 -5.75 -4.71 -6.86
CA SER A 208 -6.45 -3.57 -6.31
C SER A 208 -6.46 -3.57 -4.78
N GLY A 209 -6.14 -2.41 -4.21
CA GLY A 209 -6.29 -2.14 -2.79
C GLY A 209 -7.56 -1.34 -2.52
N ILE A 210 -7.46 -0.33 -1.66
CA ILE A 210 -8.57 0.56 -1.28
C ILE A 210 -8.97 1.56 -2.38
N GLY A 211 -8.21 1.62 -3.48
CA GLY A 211 -8.38 2.63 -4.52
C GLY A 211 -7.79 4.00 -4.16
N PRO A 212 -7.61 4.88 -5.17
CA PRO A 212 -6.88 6.14 -4.99
C PRO A 212 -7.45 6.99 -3.85
N THR A 213 -6.59 7.38 -2.91
CA THR A 213 -6.98 8.09 -1.69
C THR A 213 -6.04 9.26 -1.43
N LEU A 214 -6.58 10.49 -1.34
CA LEU A 214 -5.81 11.72 -1.11
C LEU A 214 -5.89 12.26 0.32
N PHE A 215 -6.97 11.94 1.03
CA PHE A 215 -7.28 12.49 2.36
C PHE A 215 -7.68 11.38 3.33
N GLY A 216 -6.93 10.27 3.31
CA GLY A 216 -7.15 9.13 4.19
C GLY A 216 -6.77 9.46 5.63
N ARG A 217 -7.39 8.76 6.59
CA ARG A 217 -6.98 8.77 8.00
C ARG A 217 -6.94 7.35 8.52
N ASN A 218 -5.89 7.02 9.26
CA ASN A 218 -5.80 5.72 9.93
C ASN A 218 -6.50 5.74 11.30
N GLY A 219 -6.46 4.60 12.00
CA GLY A 219 -7.14 4.40 13.27
C GLY A 219 -6.61 5.27 14.42
N GLY A 220 -5.41 5.83 14.28
CA GLY A 220 -4.83 6.80 15.23
C GLY A 220 -5.11 8.26 14.87
N GLY A 221 -5.74 8.51 13.72
CA GLY A 221 -6.07 9.83 13.20
C GLY A 221 -5.04 10.40 12.22
N ASP A 222 -3.95 9.68 11.91
CA ASP A 222 -2.89 10.19 11.04
C ASP A 222 -3.33 10.26 9.58
N PRO A 223 -2.99 11.34 8.87
CA PRO A 223 -3.31 11.47 7.45
C PRO A 223 -2.44 10.54 6.60
N TYR A 224 -3.04 9.94 5.57
CA TYR A 224 -2.33 9.20 4.53
C TYR A 224 -2.89 9.48 3.13
N TYR A 225 -2.07 9.21 2.11
CA TYR A 225 -2.44 9.17 0.71
C TYR A 225 -1.81 7.97 0.00
N THR A 226 -2.49 7.46 -1.03
CA THR A 226 -2.07 6.29 -1.81
C THR A 226 -2.72 6.28 -3.20
N ASP A 227 -2.05 5.69 -4.19
CA ASP A 227 -2.66 5.27 -5.46
C ASP A 227 -3.76 4.19 -5.28
N GLY A 228 -3.79 3.55 -4.10
CA GLY A 228 -4.77 2.57 -3.71
C GLY A 228 -4.50 1.16 -4.22
N GLU A 229 -3.29 0.88 -4.66
CA GLU A 229 -2.88 -0.40 -5.22
C GLU A 229 -2.01 -1.20 -4.23
N ILE A 230 -2.07 -2.52 -4.34
CA ILE A 230 -1.25 -3.43 -3.56
C ILE A 230 -0.21 -4.03 -4.50
N HIS A 231 1.07 -3.82 -4.20
CA HIS A 231 2.16 -4.51 -4.89
C HIS A 231 2.39 -5.87 -4.22
N VAL A 232 2.41 -6.92 -5.03
CA VAL A 232 2.56 -8.30 -4.57
C VAL A 232 3.87 -8.88 -5.08
N ALA A 233 4.68 -9.43 -4.16
CA ALA A 233 5.91 -10.13 -4.49
C ALA A 233 5.70 -11.65 -4.40
N VAL A 234 5.94 -12.35 -5.51
CA VAL A 234 5.96 -13.82 -5.54
C VAL A 234 7.33 -14.29 -5.09
N LEU A 235 7.42 -14.84 -3.88
CA LEU A 235 8.69 -15.25 -3.29
C LEU A 235 9.22 -16.51 -3.99
N VAL A 236 10.54 -16.59 -4.14
CA VAL A 236 11.19 -17.84 -4.55
C VAL A 236 11.21 -18.82 -3.37
N PRO A 237 11.00 -20.12 -3.58
CA PRO A 237 11.10 -21.11 -2.51
C PRO A 237 12.44 -21.04 -1.77
N GLY A 238 12.39 -21.00 -0.44
CA GLY A 238 13.55 -20.83 0.44
C GLY A 238 14.14 -19.42 0.46
N ALA A 239 13.51 -18.46 -0.23
CA ALA A 239 13.93 -17.06 -0.33
C ALA A 239 15.40 -16.88 -0.69
N ALA A 240 15.88 -17.66 -1.66
CA ALA A 240 17.26 -17.59 -2.14
C ALA A 240 17.34 -17.77 -3.66
N ASN A 241 18.37 -17.19 -4.26
CA ASN A 241 18.73 -17.38 -5.68
C ASN A 241 17.68 -16.91 -6.70
N GLY A 242 16.87 -15.90 -6.36
CA GLY A 242 15.99 -15.25 -7.32
C GLY A 242 16.75 -14.56 -8.46
N PRO A 243 16.05 -14.26 -9.58
CA PRO A 243 16.61 -13.47 -10.67
C PRO A 243 17.09 -12.11 -10.18
N ALA A 244 18.10 -11.55 -10.85
CA ALA A 244 18.59 -10.21 -10.55
C ALA A 244 17.55 -9.12 -10.89
N ASP A 245 16.75 -9.39 -11.94
CA ASP A 245 15.64 -8.53 -12.36
C ASP A 245 14.38 -9.40 -12.52
N PRO A 246 13.59 -9.58 -11.45
CA PRO A 246 12.35 -10.34 -11.52
C PRO A 246 11.32 -9.60 -12.39
N PRO A 247 10.64 -10.32 -13.31
CA PRO A 247 9.61 -9.71 -14.15
C PRO A 247 8.47 -9.14 -13.30
N THR A 248 7.97 -7.97 -13.70
CA THR A 248 6.70 -7.43 -13.22
C THR A 248 5.60 -7.77 -14.22
N ILE A 249 4.59 -8.51 -13.78
CA ILE A 249 3.40 -8.79 -14.57
C ILE A 249 2.62 -7.48 -14.68
N PRO A 250 2.44 -6.94 -15.89
CA PRO A 250 1.81 -5.63 -16.05
C PRO A 250 0.34 -5.69 -15.64
N PRO A 251 -0.18 -4.67 -14.95
CA PRO A 251 -1.61 -4.56 -14.76
C PRO A 251 -2.31 -4.33 -16.12
N PRO A 252 -3.63 -4.53 -16.22
CA PRO A 252 -4.41 -4.19 -17.40
C PRO A 252 -4.13 -2.76 -17.88
N SER A 253 -4.15 -2.55 -19.19
CA SER A 253 -3.73 -1.29 -19.83
C SER A 253 -4.38 -0.01 -19.27
N LEU A 254 -5.62 -0.07 -18.81
CA LEU A 254 -6.32 1.07 -18.20
C LEU A 254 -5.75 1.46 -16.82
N ILE A 255 -5.28 0.48 -16.05
CA ILE A 255 -4.66 0.70 -14.73
C ILE A 255 -3.24 1.26 -14.91
N ALA A 256 -2.46 0.70 -15.84
CA ALA A 256 -1.15 1.26 -16.17
C ALA A 256 -1.21 2.75 -16.58
N LEU A 257 -2.27 3.16 -17.29
CA LEU A 257 -2.52 4.57 -17.63
C LEU A 257 -2.86 5.42 -16.39
N LYS A 258 -3.68 4.88 -15.47
CA LYS A 258 -4.00 5.54 -14.20
C LYS A 258 -2.73 5.81 -13.39
N ASP A 259 -1.91 4.78 -13.19
CA ASP A 259 -0.75 4.86 -12.31
C ASP A 259 0.27 5.87 -12.85
N ALA A 260 0.45 5.92 -14.18
CA ALA A 260 1.28 6.94 -14.83
C ALA A 260 0.78 8.38 -14.60
N ILE A 261 -0.55 8.60 -14.61
CA ILE A 261 -1.14 9.91 -14.32
C ILE A 261 -0.93 10.27 -12.85
N TRP A 262 -1.15 9.32 -11.93
CA TRP A 262 -0.97 9.53 -10.50
C TRP A 262 0.47 9.89 -10.14
N HIS A 263 1.44 9.11 -10.62
CA HIS A 263 2.87 9.41 -10.38
C HIS A 263 3.27 10.79 -10.93
N GLY A 264 2.71 11.20 -12.09
CA GLY A 264 2.94 12.54 -12.63
C GLY A 264 2.34 13.67 -11.77
N ILE A 265 1.23 13.41 -11.08
CA ILE A 265 0.62 14.36 -10.12
C ILE A 265 1.42 14.40 -8.82
N ALA A 266 1.76 13.24 -8.25
CA ALA A 266 2.52 13.12 -7.01
C ALA A 266 3.90 13.80 -7.11
N GLN A 267 4.65 13.55 -8.19
CA GLN A 267 5.95 14.21 -8.42
C GLN A 267 5.84 15.74 -8.53
N LYS A 268 4.75 16.27 -9.09
CA LYS A 268 4.51 17.73 -9.13
C LYS A 268 4.14 18.30 -7.77
N ALA A 269 3.41 17.54 -6.95
CA ALA A 269 3.06 17.94 -5.60
C ALA A 269 4.30 17.96 -4.68
N GLU A 270 5.25 17.05 -4.88
CA GLU A 270 6.51 17.00 -4.14
C GLU A 270 7.59 17.97 -4.66
N GLY A 271 7.49 18.40 -5.93
CA GLY A 271 8.45 19.28 -6.60
C GLY A 271 8.16 20.79 -6.52
N THR A 272 7.23 21.23 -5.67
CA THR A 272 6.98 22.67 -5.46
C THR A 272 7.81 23.14 -4.25
N PRO A 273 8.77 24.07 -4.41
CA PRO A 273 9.62 24.54 -3.31
C PRO A 273 8.84 25.30 -2.22
#